data_AF-A0A3M1L853-F1
#
_entry.id   AF-A0A3M1L853-F1
#
_cell.length_a   1.000
_cell.length_b   1.000
_cell.length_c   1.000
_cell.angle_alpha   90.00
_cell.angle_beta   90.00
_cell.angle_gamma   90.00
#
_symmetry.space_group_name_H-M   'P 1'
#
loop_
_entity.id
_entity.type
_entity.pdbx_description
1 polymer ?
#
loop_
_entity_poly.entity_id
_entity_poly.type
_entity_poly.pdbx_seq_one_letter_code
_entity_poly.pdbx_strand_id
1 'polypeptide(L)'
;MEQGFRVELVAREPLVEAPVALSFDDRGRIWVVEMRGYMRDLAGTGEDQPSGRISILEDRDGDGRMDARKTFLDSLVLPRALAPAYGGLLFAEPPNLWWVPIHDDRPGPRQLVDSTYALGGNVEHQPNGLLRHLDNWYYNAKSTRRYRRVGGRWLIESTPFRGQWGITQDDWGHLLYNDNSNQLLGDWCLPNELSLNPHFEPLEGLNEVIVPDQRVYPLHPTPVNRGYQEGVLDAEGRLLRFTSACGPLVYRGDQFPRRFRGQAFVCAPEA
;
A
#
# COMPACT_ATOMS: atom_id res chain seq x y z
N MET A 1 -4.13 22.44 7.39
CA MET A 1 -3.96 21.30 8.32
C MET A 1 -5.11 21.32 9.32
N GLU A 2 -5.61 20.15 9.71
CA GLU A 2 -6.62 19.99 10.75
C GLU A 2 -6.10 20.49 12.10
N GLN A 3 -6.94 21.17 12.88
CA GLN A 3 -6.54 21.74 14.16
C GLN A 3 -6.07 20.66 15.13
N GLY A 4 -4.92 20.89 15.79
CA GLY A 4 -4.32 19.94 16.73
C GLY A 4 -3.36 18.93 16.09
N PHE A 5 -3.17 18.98 14.77
CA PHE A 5 -2.22 18.14 14.05
C PHE A 5 -1.07 18.97 13.48
N ARG A 6 0.09 18.33 13.37
CA ARG A 6 1.25 18.83 12.63
C ARG A 6 1.88 17.68 11.86
N VAL A 7 2.51 18.00 10.73
CA VAL A 7 3.30 17.05 9.94
C VAL A 7 4.76 17.28 10.28
N GLU A 8 5.49 16.20 10.57
CA GLU A 8 6.91 16.24 10.93
C GLU A 8 7.71 15.30 10.02
N LEU A 9 8.93 15.72 9.70
CA LEU A 9 9.87 14.88 8.99
C LEU A 9 10.48 13.85 9.94
N VAL A 10 10.20 12.57 9.72
CA VAL A 10 10.67 11.45 10.55
C VAL A 10 11.87 10.71 9.96
N ALA A 11 12.04 10.75 8.64
CA ALA A 11 13.18 10.15 7.94
C ALA A 11 13.39 10.84 6.59
N ARG A 12 14.64 10.92 6.14
CA ARG A 12 15.03 11.45 4.81
C ARG A 12 16.33 10.80 4.34
N GLU A 13 16.73 11.09 3.12
CA GLU A 13 18.05 10.72 2.62
C GLU A 13 19.16 11.24 3.57
N PRO A 14 20.21 10.45 3.85
CA PRO A 14 20.55 9.16 3.24
C PRO A 14 19.96 7.92 3.97
N LEU A 15 19.05 8.09 4.95
CA LEU A 15 18.46 6.97 5.68
C LEU A 15 17.49 6.16 4.83
N VAL A 16 16.74 6.82 3.96
CA VAL A 16 15.74 6.22 3.06
C VAL A 16 15.82 6.88 1.69
N GLU A 17 15.60 6.11 0.63
CA GLU A 17 15.63 6.56 -0.77
C GLU A 17 14.48 5.90 -1.54
N ALA A 18 13.66 6.69 -2.25
CA ALA A 18 12.51 6.20 -3.03
C ALA A 18 11.59 5.19 -2.29
N PRO A 19 11.05 5.54 -1.10
CA PRO A 19 10.16 4.66 -0.35
C PRO A 19 8.81 4.48 -1.06
N VAL A 20 8.31 3.24 -1.13
CA VAL A 20 7.02 2.93 -1.80
C VAL A 20 6.02 2.18 -0.92
N ALA A 21 6.49 1.52 0.13
CA ALA A 21 5.67 0.82 1.11
C ALA A 21 6.41 0.79 2.45
N LEU A 22 5.66 0.81 3.56
CA LEU A 22 6.23 0.68 4.88
C LEU A 22 5.32 -0.10 5.83
N SER A 23 5.90 -0.62 6.90
CA SER A 23 5.19 -1.19 8.05
C SER A 23 5.99 -0.95 9.33
N PHE A 24 5.31 -0.93 10.46
CA PHE A 24 5.95 -0.85 11.78
C PHE A 24 6.08 -2.24 12.38
N ASP A 25 7.18 -2.51 13.07
CA ASP A 25 7.28 -3.69 13.93
C ASP A 25 6.85 -3.40 15.38
N ASP A 26 6.91 -4.44 16.21
CA ASP A 26 6.55 -4.39 17.64
C ASP A 26 7.51 -3.56 18.50
N ARG A 27 8.66 -3.15 17.94
CA ARG A 27 9.63 -2.23 18.56
C ARG A 27 9.45 -0.78 18.10
N GLY A 28 8.44 -0.49 17.27
CA GLY A 28 8.19 0.85 16.73
C GLY A 28 9.14 1.27 15.62
N ARG A 29 9.92 0.34 15.05
CA ARG A 29 10.85 0.61 13.94
C ARG A 29 10.11 0.56 12.61
N ILE A 30 10.61 1.31 11.63
CA ILE A 30 10.02 1.38 10.30
C ILE A 30 10.72 0.40 9.37
N TRP A 31 9.98 -0.57 8.85
CA TRP A 31 10.40 -1.41 7.74
C TRP A 31 9.93 -0.78 6.44
N VAL A 32 10.84 -0.44 5.54
CA VAL A 32 10.55 0.32 4.32
C VAL A 32 11.04 -0.42 3.08
N VAL A 33 10.17 -0.48 2.06
CA VAL A 33 10.52 -0.91 0.71
C VAL A 33 11.00 0.30 -0.08
N GLU A 34 12.18 0.19 -0.67
CA GLU A 34 12.84 1.25 -1.46
C GLU A 34 12.96 0.80 -2.93
N MET A 35 12.22 1.46 -3.82
CA MET A 35 12.09 1.09 -5.24
C MET A 35 12.97 1.99 -6.13
N ARG A 36 14.28 1.96 -5.87
CA ARG A 36 15.28 2.91 -6.39
C ARG A 36 15.52 2.85 -7.90
N GLY A 37 15.16 1.73 -8.53
CA GLY A 37 15.35 1.51 -9.97
C GLY A 37 14.26 2.12 -10.85
N TYR A 38 13.10 2.49 -10.28
CA TYR A 38 11.92 2.88 -11.04
C TYR A 38 12.05 4.25 -11.71
N MET A 39 11.75 4.32 -13.02
CA MET A 39 11.63 5.56 -13.81
C MET A 39 12.73 6.60 -13.53
N ARG A 40 14.00 6.16 -13.46
CA ARG A 40 15.16 7.06 -13.26
C ARG A 40 15.34 8.07 -14.41
N ASP A 41 14.81 7.73 -15.58
CA ASP A 41 14.66 8.61 -16.73
C ASP A 41 13.32 8.31 -17.43
N LEU A 42 12.99 9.13 -18.44
CA LEU A 42 11.75 8.96 -19.22
C LEU A 42 11.68 7.65 -20.01
N ALA A 43 12.82 6.99 -20.23
CA ALA A 43 12.91 5.73 -20.97
C ALA A 43 12.86 4.49 -20.06
N GLY A 44 12.88 4.66 -18.73
CA GLY A 44 12.94 3.56 -17.77
C GLY A 44 14.27 2.81 -17.82
N THR A 45 15.38 3.47 -18.17
CA THR A 45 16.67 2.79 -18.34
C THR A 45 17.14 2.16 -17.04
N GLY A 46 17.40 0.85 -17.07
CA GLY A 46 17.98 0.12 -15.95
C GLY A 46 17.00 -0.25 -14.84
N GLU A 47 15.68 -0.25 -15.10
CA GLU A 47 14.67 -0.74 -14.15
C GLU A 47 14.85 -2.22 -13.78
N ASP A 48 15.47 -3.01 -14.64
CA ASP A 48 15.84 -4.41 -14.41
C ASP A 48 17.06 -4.58 -13.49
N GLN A 49 17.76 -3.49 -13.17
CA GLN A 49 18.91 -3.55 -12.27
C GLN A 49 18.47 -3.78 -10.83
N PRO A 50 19.12 -4.73 -10.10
CA PRO A 50 18.79 -5.07 -8.73
C PRO A 50 19.29 -3.98 -7.76
N SER A 51 18.59 -2.85 -7.75
CA SER A 51 18.97 -1.65 -6.99
C SER A 51 18.07 -1.37 -5.78
N GLY A 52 16.89 -2.01 -5.75
CA GLY A 52 15.93 -1.89 -4.67
C GLY A 52 16.37 -2.64 -3.42
N ARG A 53 15.77 -2.26 -2.28
CA ARG A 53 16.08 -2.86 -0.98
C ARG A 53 14.90 -2.78 -0.02
N ILE A 54 14.98 -3.54 1.05
CA ILE A 54 14.14 -3.39 2.24
C ILE A 54 15.06 -3.00 3.39
N SER A 55 14.75 -1.89 4.04
CA SER A 55 15.53 -1.35 5.15
C SER A 55 14.69 -1.29 6.44
N ILE A 56 15.38 -1.34 7.57
CA ILE A 56 14.84 -1.13 8.91
C ILE A 56 15.40 0.21 9.39
N LEU A 57 14.52 1.16 9.71
CA LEU A 57 14.87 2.45 10.29
C LEU A 57 14.53 2.44 11.78
N GLU A 58 15.44 2.95 12.59
CA GLU A 58 15.37 2.94 14.04
C GLU A 58 15.67 4.35 14.57
N ASP A 59 14.90 4.75 15.58
CA ASP A 59 15.15 5.90 16.43
C ASP A 59 15.83 5.38 17.70
N ARG A 60 17.09 5.76 17.93
CA ARG A 60 17.91 5.24 19.03
C ARG A 60 17.95 6.17 20.22
N ASP A 61 17.64 7.45 20.02
CA ASP A 61 17.64 8.45 21.09
C ASP A 61 16.23 8.79 21.62
N GLY A 62 15.18 8.30 20.95
CA GLY A 62 13.80 8.39 21.35
C GLY A 62 13.16 9.75 21.07
N ASP A 63 13.73 10.55 20.16
CA ASP A 63 13.21 11.88 19.81
C ASP A 63 12.05 11.86 18.78
N GLY A 64 11.70 10.68 18.29
CA GLY A 64 10.66 10.45 17.27
C GLY A 64 11.18 10.55 15.83
N ARG A 65 12.48 10.73 15.62
CA ARG A 65 13.13 10.78 14.31
C ARG A 65 14.06 9.59 14.16
N MET A 66 14.00 8.96 12.99
CA MET A 66 14.89 7.85 12.70
C MET A 66 16.32 8.37 12.54
N ASP A 67 17.29 7.71 13.17
CA ASP A 67 18.72 8.07 13.13
C ASP A 67 19.62 6.92 12.66
N ALA A 68 19.08 5.71 12.59
CA ALA A 68 19.80 4.51 12.19
C ALA A 68 19.08 3.76 11.06
N ARG A 69 19.87 3.17 10.17
CA ARG A 69 19.41 2.30 9.08
C ARG A 69 20.14 0.97 9.14
N LYS A 70 19.39 -0.12 9.03
CA LYS A 70 19.91 -1.45 8.71
C LYS A 70 19.28 -1.95 7.42
N THR A 71 20.10 -2.34 6.44
CA THR A 71 19.59 -3.04 5.26
C THR A 71 19.22 -4.47 5.64
N PHE A 72 17.97 -4.87 5.40
CA PHE A 72 17.48 -6.23 5.68
C PHE A 72 17.59 -7.13 4.45
N LEU A 73 17.13 -6.66 3.30
CA LEU A 73 17.31 -7.29 1.99
C LEU A 73 17.80 -6.25 1.00
N ASP A 74 18.73 -6.63 0.13
CA ASP A 74 19.21 -5.79 -0.96
C ASP A 74 19.07 -6.51 -2.30
N SER A 75 19.55 -5.83 -3.35
CA SER A 75 19.65 -6.37 -4.69
C SER A 75 18.30 -6.85 -5.23
N LEU A 76 17.24 -6.09 -4.92
CA LEU A 76 15.88 -6.40 -5.36
C LEU A 76 15.54 -5.64 -6.65
N VAL A 77 14.80 -6.29 -7.54
CA VAL A 77 14.29 -5.66 -8.77
C VAL A 77 12.86 -5.18 -8.53
N LEU A 78 12.67 -3.86 -8.54
CA LEU A 78 11.37 -3.18 -8.37
C LEU A 78 10.49 -3.73 -7.22
N PRO A 79 11.02 -3.87 -5.98
CA PRO A 79 10.20 -4.33 -4.86
C PRO A 79 9.12 -3.29 -4.52
N ARG A 80 7.93 -3.73 -4.11
CA ARG A 80 6.78 -2.80 -4.00
C ARG A 80 5.83 -2.98 -2.82
N ALA A 81 5.88 -4.09 -2.12
CA ALA A 81 5.04 -4.33 -0.96
C ALA A 81 5.78 -5.19 0.06
N LEU A 82 5.49 -4.97 1.34
CA LEU A 82 5.93 -5.82 2.44
C LEU A 82 4.82 -5.98 3.48
N ALA A 83 4.87 -7.07 4.24
CA ALA A 83 4.07 -7.25 5.45
C ALA A 83 4.77 -8.22 6.41
N PRO A 84 4.84 -7.90 7.72
CA PRO A 84 5.23 -8.88 8.74
C PRO A 84 4.30 -10.09 8.69
N ALA A 85 4.86 -11.30 8.66
CA ALA A 85 4.08 -12.52 8.50
C ALA A 85 4.76 -13.72 9.16
N TYR A 86 4.09 -14.35 10.14
CA TYR A 86 4.49 -15.65 10.70
C TYR A 86 5.96 -15.72 11.17
N GLY A 87 6.47 -14.69 11.85
CA GLY A 87 7.87 -14.61 12.28
C GLY A 87 8.87 -14.31 11.16
N GLY A 88 8.37 -13.92 9.99
CA GLY A 88 9.14 -13.52 8.84
C GLY A 88 8.55 -12.28 8.16
N LEU A 89 9.01 -12.02 6.96
CA LEU A 89 8.54 -10.94 6.09
C LEU A 89 8.01 -11.52 4.79
N LEU A 90 6.76 -11.20 4.48
CA LEU A 90 6.20 -11.38 3.14
C LEU A 90 6.56 -10.13 2.32
N PHE A 91 7.11 -10.28 1.12
CA PHE A 91 7.43 -9.15 0.26
C PHE A 91 7.24 -9.47 -1.22
N ALA A 92 6.86 -8.45 -1.99
CA ALA A 92 6.66 -8.54 -3.43
C ALA A 92 7.87 -8.00 -4.18
N GLU A 93 8.49 -8.88 -4.97
CA GLU A 93 9.56 -8.58 -5.93
C GLU A 93 9.14 -9.23 -7.26
N PRO A 94 8.61 -8.44 -8.21
CA PRO A 94 8.04 -8.98 -9.44
C PRO A 94 8.98 -9.97 -10.15
N PRO A 95 8.47 -11.10 -10.68
CA PRO A 95 7.06 -11.49 -10.71
C PRO A 95 6.55 -12.18 -9.43
N ASN A 96 7.41 -12.34 -8.43
CA ASN A 96 7.22 -13.27 -7.33
C ASN A 96 6.69 -12.61 -6.06
N LEU A 97 5.95 -13.39 -5.29
CA LEU A 97 5.74 -13.17 -3.86
C LEU A 97 6.66 -14.10 -3.08
N TRP A 98 7.42 -13.53 -2.16
CA TRP A 98 8.39 -14.24 -1.34
C TRP A 98 8.03 -14.11 0.14
N TRP A 99 8.35 -15.15 0.91
CA TRP A 99 8.40 -15.09 2.36
C TRP A 99 9.82 -15.40 2.83
N VAL A 100 10.32 -14.65 3.81
CA VAL A 100 11.65 -14.88 4.40
C VAL A 100 11.54 -14.86 5.93
N PRO A 101 12.03 -15.88 6.66
CA PRO A 101 12.06 -15.82 8.11
C PRO A 101 13.03 -14.73 8.59
N ILE A 102 12.73 -14.12 9.72
CA ILE A 102 13.59 -13.10 10.34
C ILE A 102 14.28 -13.74 11.56
N HIS A 103 15.60 -13.60 11.64
CA HIS A 103 16.41 -14.02 12.77
C HIS A 103 17.32 -12.86 13.19
N ASP A 104 17.01 -12.20 14.32
CA ASP A 104 17.78 -11.05 14.81
C ASP A 104 17.99 -9.96 13.74
N ASP A 105 16.89 -9.55 13.12
CA ASP A 105 16.86 -8.59 12.02
C ASP A 105 17.75 -8.99 10.82
N ARG A 106 17.98 -10.29 10.62
CA ARG A 106 18.65 -10.85 9.44
C ARG A 106 17.71 -11.80 8.69
N PRO A 107 17.75 -11.81 7.35
CA PRO A 107 16.94 -12.71 6.55
C PRO A 107 17.50 -14.14 6.65
N GLY A 108 16.62 -15.12 6.84
CA GLY A 108 16.93 -16.53 6.57
C GLY A 108 16.69 -16.91 5.10
N PRO A 109 16.49 -18.21 4.81
CA PRO A 109 16.24 -18.68 3.44
C PRO A 109 14.91 -18.16 2.88
N ARG A 110 14.92 -17.59 1.66
CA ARG A 110 13.71 -17.17 0.95
C ARG A 110 12.88 -18.40 0.56
N GLN A 111 11.58 -18.34 0.82
CA GLN A 111 10.57 -19.29 0.36
C GLN A 111 9.70 -18.63 -0.71
N LEU A 112 9.60 -19.26 -1.87
CA LEU A 112 8.66 -18.84 -2.91
C LEU A 112 7.22 -19.09 -2.43
N VAL A 113 6.38 -18.06 -2.48
CA VAL A 113 4.97 -18.15 -2.14
C VAL A 113 4.12 -18.27 -3.40
N ASP A 114 4.33 -17.39 -4.37
CA ASP A 114 3.61 -17.35 -5.65
C ASP A 114 4.56 -16.82 -6.73
N SER A 115 4.87 -17.63 -7.75
CA SER A 115 5.73 -17.20 -8.87
C SER A 115 5.05 -16.27 -9.87
N THR A 116 3.74 -16.08 -9.71
CA THR A 116 2.88 -15.38 -10.65
C THR A 116 2.16 -14.19 -10.01
N TYR A 117 2.68 -13.70 -8.87
CA TYR A 117 2.09 -12.60 -8.11
C TYR A 117 1.95 -11.34 -8.97
N ALA A 118 3.00 -10.95 -9.69
CA ALA A 118 3.05 -9.74 -10.51
C ALA A 118 3.64 -10.03 -11.90
N LEU A 119 2.91 -10.81 -12.72
CA LEU A 119 3.37 -11.18 -14.07
C LEU A 119 3.30 -10.00 -15.05
N GLY A 120 4.47 -9.43 -15.36
CA GLY A 120 4.65 -8.47 -16.44
C GLY A 120 3.73 -7.25 -16.38
N GLY A 121 3.48 -6.66 -17.54
CA GLY A 121 2.61 -5.50 -17.68
C GLY A 121 3.18 -4.20 -17.10
N ASN A 122 2.35 -3.17 -17.06
CA ASN A 122 2.71 -1.88 -16.47
C ASN A 122 2.90 -2.03 -14.95
N VAL A 123 4.04 -1.59 -14.43
CA VAL A 123 4.39 -1.57 -13.00
C VAL A 123 3.32 -0.86 -12.15
N GLU A 124 2.63 0.13 -12.72
CA GLU A 124 1.50 0.84 -12.11
C GLU A 124 0.32 -0.09 -11.76
N HIS A 125 0.10 -1.12 -12.57
CA HIS A 125 -1.04 -2.03 -12.46
C HIS A 125 -0.70 -3.36 -11.77
N GLN A 126 0.43 -3.44 -11.06
CA GLN A 126 0.81 -4.64 -10.34
C GLN A 126 0.18 -4.71 -8.93
N PRO A 127 -0.01 -5.92 -8.37
CA PRO A 127 -0.54 -6.09 -7.02
C PRO A 127 0.30 -5.45 -5.91
N ASN A 128 -0.36 -4.94 -4.88
CA ASN A 128 0.26 -4.28 -3.72
C ASN A 128 -0.60 -4.39 -2.45
N GLY A 129 -0.12 -3.78 -1.35
CA GLY A 129 -0.84 -3.64 -0.08
C GLY A 129 -0.48 -4.72 0.97
N LEU A 130 -0.50 -6.01 0.58
CA LEU A 130 -0.25 -7.15 1.47
C LEU A 130 -0.91 -7.00 2.87
N LEU A 131 -2.19 -6.62 2.89
CA LEU A 131 -2.93 -6.35 4.12
C LEU A 131 -3.29 -7.64 4.85
N ARG A 132 -2.79 -7.83 6.06
CA ARG A 132 -3.26 -8.89 6.96
C ARG A 132 -4.65 -8.54 7.51
N HIS A 133 -5.62 -9.40 7.22
CA HIS A 133 -7.01 -9.23 7.59
C HIS A 133 -7.42 -10.09 8.81
N LEU A 134 -8.59 -9.80 9.41
CA LEU A 134 -9.12 -10.46 10.62
C LEU A 134 -9.31 -11.98 10.47
N ASP A 135 -9.58 -12.44 9.26
CA ASP A 135 -9.75 -13.86 8.88
C ASP A 135 -8.41 -14.60 8.68
N ASN A 136 -7.30 -13.94 8.99
CA ASN A 136 -5.92 -14.40 8.83
C ASN A 136 -5.42 -14.53 7.39
N TRP A 137 -6.14 -14.02 6.41
CA TRP A 137 -5.68 -13.92 5.03
C TRP A 137 -4.94 -12.59 4.78
N TYR A 138 -4.05 -12.61 3.81
CA TYR A 138 -3.44 -11.42 3.23
C TYR A 138 -4.17 -11.06 1.94
N TYR A 139 -4.73 -9.86 1.90
CA TYR A 139 -5.41 -9.30 0.74
C TYR A 139 -4.53 -8.27 0.04
N ASN A 140 -4.78 -8.05 -1.24
CA ASN A 140 -3.97 -7.19 -2.09
C ASN A 140 -4.88 -6.34 -2.97
N ALA A 141 -4.49 -5.10 -3.22
CA ALA A 141 -5.04 -4.33 -4.33
C ALA A 141 -4.50 -4.89 -5.66
N LYS A 142 -5.21 -4.66 -6.78
CA LYS A 142 -4.87 -5.15 -8.13
C LYS A 142 -4.72 -6.67 -8.26
N SER A 143 -5.29 -7.45 -7.34
CA SER A 143 -5.17 -8.91 -7.36
C SER A 143 -6.52 -9.60 -7.19
N THR A 144 -6.65 -10.78 -7.78
CA THR A 144 -7.72 -11.76 -7.51
C THR A 144 -7.26 -12.87 -6.57
N ARG A 145 -6.12 -12.71 -5.89
CA ARG A 145 -5.53 -13.73 -5.01
C ARG A 145 -5.38 -13.22 -3.59
N ARG A 146 -5.71 -14.10 -2.63
CA ARG A 146 -5.43 -13.95 -1.20
C ARG A 146 -4.52 -15.07 -0.72
N TYR A 147 -3.72 -14.78 0.31
CA TYR A 147 -2.67 -15.68 0.80
C TYR A 147 -2.82 -15.98 2.29
N ARG A 148 -2.62 -17.23 2.72
CA ARG A 148 -2.60 -17.60 4.14
C ARG A 148 -1.64 -18.75 4.37
N ARG A 149 -0.94 -18.76 5.50
CA ARG A 149 -0.07 -19.88 5.87
C ARG A 149 -0.74 -20.77 6.91
N VAL A 150 -0.85 -22.06 6.63
CA VAL A 150 -1.42 -23.08 7.51
C VAL A 150 -0.50 -24.30 7.53
N GLY A 151 -0.13 -24.78 8.72
CA GLY A 151 0.73 -25.97 8.85
C GLY A 151 2.06 -25.86 8.09
N GLY A 152 2.63 -24.66 8.01
CA GLY A 152 3.89 -24.40 7.30
C GLY A 152 3.76 -24.18 5.78
N ARG A 153 2.57 -24.39 5.20
CA ARG A 153 2.32 -24.26 3.76
C ARG A 153 1.54 -23.00 3.44
N TRP A 154 1.85 -22.38 2.30
CA TRP A 154 1.08 -21.26 1.78
C TRP A 154 -0.12 -21.77 0.97
N LEU A 155 -1.29 -21.24 1.33
CA LEU A 155 -2.53 -21.39 0.61
C LEU A 155 -2.74 -20.13 -0.24
N ILE A 156 -3.16 -20.33 -1.48
CA ILE A 156 -3.52 -19.27 -2.41
C ILE A 156 -4.97 -19.54 -2.81
N GLU A 157 -5.84 -18.57 -2.60
CA GLU A 157 -7.26 -18.67 -2.95
C GLU A 157 -7.70 -17.49 -3.80
N SER A 158 -8.72 -17.73 -4.62
CA SER A 158 -9.37 -16.66 -5.37
C SER A 158 -10.13 -15.72 -4.45
N THR A 159 -10.16 -14.45 -4.80
CA THR A 159 -10.93 -13.40 -4.15
C THR A 159 -11.38 -12.39 -5.20
N PRO A 160 -12.49 -11.67 -4.99
CA PRO A 160 -12.86 -10.55 -5.84
C PRO A 160 -11.70 -9.58 -6.06
N PHE A 161 -11.61 -9.07 -7.28
CA PHE A 161 -10.65 -8.05 -7.66
C PHE A 161 -11.00 -6.73 -6.96
N ARG A 162 -9.98 -6.08 -6.37
CA ARG A 162 -10.16 -4.83 -5.61
C ARG A 162 -9.07 -3.83 -5.94
N GLY A 163 -9.50 -2.59 -6.15
CA GLY A 163 -8.67 -1.39 -6.16
C GLY A 163 -7.46 -1.40 -7.10
N GLN A 164 -6.61 -0.40 -6.89
CA GLN A 164 -5.34 -0.22 -7.59
C GLN A 164 -4.22 0.25 -6.69
N TRP A 165 -4.49 1.21 -5.79
CA TRP A 165 -3.46 1.89 -5.03
C TRP A 165 -3.62 1.66 -3.54
N GLY A 166 -3.42 0.42 -3.10
CA GLY A 166 -3.48 0.05 -1.68
C GLY A 166 -4.85 -0.46 -1.24
N ILE A 167 -4.85 -1.05 -0.05
CA ILE A 167 -6.00 -1.67 0.58
C ILE A 167 -5.84 -1.56 2.10
N THR A 168 -6.96 -1.33 2.78
CA THR A 168 -7.06 -1.21 4.23
C THR A 168 -8.33 -1.88 4.71
N GLN A 169 -8.60 -1.83 6.00
CA GLN A 169 -9.80 -2.40 6.60
C GLN A 169 -10.28 -1.53 7.76
N ASP A 170 -11.58 -1.57 8.03
CA ASP A 170 -12.16 -0.98 9.24
C ASP A 170 -12.09 -1.93 10.45
N ASP A 171 -12.72 -1.54 11.56
CA ASP A 171 -12.78 -2.36 12.78
C ASP A 171 -13.69 -3.60 12.65
N TRP A 172 -14.57 -3.61 11.66
CA TRP A 172 -15.51 -4.71 11.40
C TRP A 172 -14.98 -5.70 10.37
N GLY A 173 -13.87 -5.39 9.69
CA GLY A 173 -13.28 -6.23 8.66
C GLY A 173 -13.86 -6.00 7.27
N HIS A 174 -14.51 -4.87 7.03
CA HIS A 174 -14.78 -4.46 5.66
C HIS A 174 -13.47 -4.04 5.00
N LEU A 175 -13.25 -4.46 3.76
CA LEU A 175 -12.10 -4.02 2.99
C LEU A 175 -12.41 -2.68 2.32
N LEU A 176 -11.50 -1.72 2.47
CA LEU A 176 -11.56 -0.44 1.79
C LEU A 176 -10.30 -0.25 0.95
N TYR A 177 -10.43 0.39 -0.18
CA TYR A 177 -9.39 0.52 -1.19
C TYR A 177 -9.74 1.70 -2.10
N ASN A 178 -8.95 1.94 -3.13
CA ASN A 178 -9.18 3.02 -4.07
C ASN A 178 -8.78 2.58 -5.48
N ASP A 179 -9.01 3.44 -6.45
CA ASP A 179 -8.38 3.36 -7.77
C ASP A 179 -7.80 4.73 -8.15
N ASN A 180 -7.50 4.96 -9.43
CA ASN A 180 -6.96 6.25 -9.86
C ASN A 180 -7.91 7.41 -9.56
N SER A 181 -9.21 7.26 -9.75
CA SER A 181 -10.14 8.39 -9.72
C SER A 181 -11.06 8.40 -8.52
N ASN A 182 -11.19 7.28 -7.81
CA ASN A 182 -12.06 7.13 -6.66
C ASN A 182 -11.22 7.07 -5.39
N GLN A 183 -11.29 8.12 -4.56
CA GLN A 183 -10.50 8.21 -3.32
C GLN A 183 -10.77 7.07 -2.33
N LEU A 184 -12.01 6.56 -2.28
CA LEU A 184 -12.39 5.49 -1.36
C LEU A 184 -13.55 4.67 -1.91
N LEU A 185 -13.25 3.40 -2.16
CA LEU A 185 -14.15 2.32 -2.46
C LEU A 185 -14.15 1.32 -1.29
N GLY A 186 -15.15 0.44 -1.22
CA GLY A 186 -15.15 -0.62 -0.22
C GLY A 186 -16.17 -1.70 -0.49
N ASP A 187 -16.10 -2.75 0.33
CA ASP A 187 -17.08 -3.81 0.38
C ASP A 187 -18.07 -3.58 1.54
N TRP A 188 -19.36 -3.87 1.33
CA TRP A 188 -20.37 -3.84 2.40
C TRP A 188 -20.41 -5.13 3.24
N CYS A 189 -19.67 -6.16 2.83
CA CYS A 189 -19.63 -7.44 3.50
C CYS A 189 -18.19 -7.85 3.82
N LEU A 190 -18.04 -8.86 4.67
CA LEU A 190 -16.74 -9.50 4.87
C LEU A 190 -16.23 -10.11 3.56
N PRO A 191 -14.90 -10.21 3.40
CA PRO A 191 -14.31 -10.70 2.16
C PRO A 191 -14.79 -12.11 1.80
N ASN A 192 -15.10 -12.29 0.51
CA ASN A 192 -15.51 -13.55 -0.11
C ASN A 192 -16.91 -14.08 0.28
N GLU A 193 -17.68 -13.41 1.15
CA GLU A 193 -19.05 -13.85 1.50
C GLU A 193 -19.98 -13.90 0.28
N LEU A 194 -19.92 -12.88 -0.58
CA LEU A 194 -20.71 -12.82 -1.81
C LEU A 194 -20.17 -13.71 -2.94
N SER A 195 -19.03 -14.40 -2.72
CA SER A 195 -18.37 -15.24 -3.73
C SER A 195 -18.37 -16.72 -3.35
N LEU A 196 -19.08 -17.11 -2.29
CA LEU A 196 -19.21 -18.51 -1.88
C LEU A 196 -20.01 -19.34 -2.89
N ASN A 197 -20.96 -18.72 -3.59
CA ASN A 197 -21.73 -19.37 -4.63
C ASN A 197 -21.14 -19.03 -6.02
N PRO A 198 -20.54 -20.00 -6.74
CA PRO A 198 -19.94 -19.76 -8.05
C PRO A 198 -20.95 -19.41 -9.15
N HIS A 199 -22.26 -19.56 -8.89
CA HIS A 199 -23.33 -19.20 -9.82
C HIS A 199 -24.01 -17.86 -9.46
N PHE A 200 -23.54 -17.18 -8.43
CA PHE A 200 -24.03 -15.88 -8.02
C PHE A 200 -23.02 -14.79 -8.39
N GLU A 201 -23.41 -13.89 -9.27
CA GLU A 201 -22.66 -12.67 -9.55
C GLU A 201 -23.28 -11.53 -8.74
N PRO A 202 -22.59 -10.99 -7.72
CA PRO A 202 -23.13 -9.91 -6.91
C PRO A 202 -23.30 -8.64 -7.76
N LEU A 203 -24.51 -8.08 -7.75
CA LEU A 203 -24.81 -6.80 -8.41
C LEU A 203 -24.37 -5.59 -7.58
N GLU A 204 -24.38 -5.74 -6.26
CA GLU A 204 -24.04 -4.73 -5.25
C GLU A 204 -23.24 -5.40 -4.11
N GLY A 205 -22.54 -4.60 -3.32
CA GLY A 205 -21.84 -5.04 -2.10
C GLY A 205 -20.32 -5.10 -2.21
N LEU A 206 -19.75 -5.02 -3.41
CA LEU A 206 -18.32 -4.99 -3.67
C LEU A 206 -17.98 -3.78 -4.55
N ASN A 207 -16.80 -3.17 -4.34
CA ASN A 207 -16.35 -2.00 -5.12
C ASN A 207 -17.30 -0.79 -5.04
N GLU A 208 -17.92 -0.61 -3.89
CA GLU A 208 -18.93 0.42 -3.66
C GLU A 208 -18.27 1.77 -3.42
N VAL A 209 -18.85 2.83 -3.99
CA VAL A 209 -18.33 4.19 -3.83
C VAL A 209 -18.72 4.72 -2.44
N ILE A 210 -17.82 4.53 -1.47
CA ILE A 210 -18.05 4.92 -0.08
C ILE A 210 -18.11 6.44 0.09
N VAL A 211 -17.26 7.17 -0.65
CA VAL A 211 -17.24 8.63 -0.63
C VAL A 211 -17.53 9.16 -2.04
N PRO A 212 -18.78 9.53 -2.35
CA PRO A 212 -19.13 10.06 -3.68
C PRO A 212 -18.50 11.44 -3.96
N ASP A 213 -18.25 12.23 -2.91
CA ASP A 213 -17.69 13.58 -3.06
C ASP A 213 -16.16 13.55 -3.23
N GLN A 214 -15.71 13.65 -4.47
CA GLN A 214 -14.29 13.63 -4.85
C GLN A 214 -13.61 15.01 -4.84
N ARG A 215 -14.19 16.05 -4.23
CA ARG A 215 -13.60 17.40 -4.25
C ARG A 215 -12.29 17.48 -3.47
N VAL A 216 -11.33 18.24 -4.00
CA VAL A 216 -10.08 18.61 -3.32
C VAL A 216 -9.94 20.14 -3.25
N TYR A 217 -9.05 20.63 -2.39
CA TYR A 217 -8.85 22.06 -2.15
C TYR A 217 -7.35 22.40 -2.06
N PRO A 218 -6.57 22.22 -3.15
CA PRO A 218 -5.14 22.48 -3.15
C PRO A 218 -4.85 23.97 -2.93
N LEU A 219 -3.71 24.25 -2.32
CA LEU A 219 -3.28 25.62 -2.01
C LEU A 219 -2.61 26.34 -3.20
N HIS A 220 -2.23 25.61 -4.24
CA HIS A 220 -1.52 26.13 -5.40
C HIS A 220 -2.01 25.46 -6.69
N PRO A 221 -1.70 26.03 -7.87
CA PRO A 221 -1.95 25.36 -9.15
C PRO A 221 -1.30 23.97 -9.19
N THR A 222 -2.01 23.00 -9.76
CA THR A 222 -1.68 21.58 -9.68
C THR A 222 -1.45 21.02 -11.09
N PRO A 223 -0.20 20.78 -11.49
CA PRO A 223 0.11 20.20 -12.79
C PRO A 223 -0.29 18.71 -12.79
N VAL A 224 -1.33 18.39 -13.54
CA VAL A 224 -1.82 17.00 -13.70
C VAL A 224 -1.84 16.61 -15.17
N ASN A 225 -1.63 15.32 -15.46
CA ASN A 225 -1.56 14.78 -16.82
C ASN A 225 -2.78 15.16 -17.68
N ARG A 226 -3.97 15.23 -17.07
CA ARG A 226 -5.24 15.59 -17.76
C ARG A 226 -5.70 17.02 -17.50
N GLY A 227 -4.80 17.91 -17.10
CA GLY A 227 -5.14 19.31 -16.74
C GLY A 227 -5.71 20.12 -17.91
N TYR A 228 -5.52 19.65 -19.15
CA TYR A 228 -6.09 20.25 -20.36
C TYR A 228 -7.59 19.98 -20.55
N GLN A 229 -8.18 19.04 -19.80
CA GLN A 229 -9.59 18.69 -19.92
C GLN A 229 -10.48 19.66 -19.15
N GLU A 230 -11.61 20.05 -19.75
CA GLU A 230 -12.60 20.92 -19.10
C GLU A 230 -13.13 20.26 -17.81
N GLY A 231 -13.20 21.04 -16.72
CA GLY A 231 -13.70 20.57 -15.42
C GLY A 231 -12.68 19.82 -14.55
N VAL A 232 -11.43 19.67 -14.98
CA VAL A 232 -10.34 19.11 -14.15
C VAL A 232 -9.73 20.19 -13.26
N LEU A 233 -9.40 21.34 -13.85
CA LEU A 233 -8.80 22.48 -13.15
C LEU A 233 -9.78 23.66 -13.10
N ASP A 234 -9.68 24.47 -12.05
CA ASP A 234 -10.35 25.77 -11.97
C ASP A 234 -9.63 26.85 -12.81
N ALA A 235 -10.15 28.08 -12.79
CA ALA A 235 -9.58 29.20 -13.53
C ALA A 235 -8.16 29.58 -13.09
N GLU A 236 -7.78 29.22 -11.86
CA GLU A 236 -6.44 29.43 -11.32
C GLU A 236 -5.51 28.22 -11.54
N GLY A 237 -5.98 27.17 -12.23
CA GLY A 237 -5.20 25.96 -12.51
C GLY A 237 -5.12 24.98 -11.33
N ARG A 238 -6.01 25.10 -10.34
CA ARG A 238 -6.10 24.22 -9.17
C ARG A 238 -7.04 23.05 -9.44
N LEU A 239 -6.69 21.89 -8.94
CA LEU A 239 -7.46 20.68 -9.11
C LEU A 239 -8.81 20.79 -8.41
N LEU A 240 -9.86 20.41 -9.13
CA LEU A 240 -11.22 20.43 -8.59
C LEU A 240 -11.58 19.12 -7.88
N ARG A 241 -11.07 17.99 -8.37
CA ARG A 241 -11.43 16.65 -7.91
C ARG A 241 -10.25 15.68 -8.00
N PHE A 242 -10.27 14.60 -7.21
CA PHE A 242 -9.29 13.52 -7.31
C PHE A 242 -9.13 13.04 -8.77
N THR A 243 -7.87 12.95 -9.22
CA THR A 243 -7.48 12.35 -10.51
C THR A 243 -6.47 11.22 -10.36
N SER A 244 -5.82 11.16 -9.19
CA SER A 244 -5.03 10.07 -8.65
C SER A 244 -5.30 9.97 -7.14
N ALA A 245 -5.08 8.80 -6.53
CA ALA A 245 -5.20 8.63 -5.08
C ALA A 245 -4.11 7.68 -4.56
N CYS A 246 -3.51 8.02 -3.41
CA CYS A 246 -2.65 7.10 -2.67
C CYS A 246 -3.45 6.12 -1.81
N GLY A 247 -2.81 5.03 -1.40
CA GLY A 247 -3.23 4.10 -0.35
C GLY A 247 -4.15 4.70 0.71
N PRO A 248 -5.42 4.25 0.82
CA PRO A 248 -6.27 4.66 1.92
C PRO A 248 -5.77 4.00 3.22
N LEU A 249 -5.89 4.73 4.32
CA LEU A 249 -5.67 4.22 5.67
C LEU A 249 -6.89 4.52 6.52
N VAL A 250 -7.55 3.50 7.05
CA VAL A 250 -8.54 3.70 8.12
C VAL A 250 -7.81 3.77 9.45
N TYR A 251 -7.99 4.88 10.17
CA TYR A 251 -7.40 5.06 11.48
C TYR A 251 -8.16 4.26 12.54
N ARG A 252 -7.47 3.28 13.11
CA ARG A 252 -8.04 2.34 14.10
C ARG A 252 -7.31 2.40 15.45
N GLY A 253 -6.42 3.37 15.61
CA GLY A 253 -5.65 3.56 16.83
C GLY A 253 -6.39 4.34 17.91
N ASP A 254 -5.69 4.58 19.01
CA ASP A 254 -6.17 5.32 20.17
C ASP A 254 -5.40 6.61 20.47
N GLN A 255 -4.34 6.90 19.70
CA GLN A 255 -3.48 8.08 19.83
C GLN A 255 -4.15 9.39 19.37
N PHE A 256 -5.07 9.35 18.40
CA PHE A 256 -5.83 10.52 17.95
C PHE A 256 -7.11 10.67 18.76
N PRO A 257 -7.68 11.89 18.86
CA PRO A 257 -8.98 12.09 19.49
C PRO A 257 -10.05 11.14 18.93
N ARG A 258 -10.97 10.69 19.79
CA ARG A 258 -11.97 9.65 19.47
C ARG A 258 -12.74 9.90 18.15
N ARG A 259 -12.95 11.16 17.76
CA ARG A 259 -13.60 11.55 16.49
C ARG A 259 -12.90 11.02 15.23
N PHE A 260 -11.62 10.68 15.31
CA PHE A 260 -10.83 10.14 14.18
C PHE A 260 -10.88 8.63 14.07
N ARG A 261 -11.39 7.92 15.08
CA ARG A 261 -11.54 6.46 14.99
C ARG A 261 -12.51 6.10 13.88
N GLY A 262 -12.09 5.21 12.99
CA GLY A 262 -12.84 4.81 11.80
C GLY A 262 -12.80 5.82 10.65
N GLN A 263 -12.09 6.95 10.78
CA GLN A 263 -11.91 7.88 9.66
C GLN A 263 -10.90 7.31 8.66
N ALA A 264 -11.20 7.46 7.37
CA ALA A 264 -10.28 7.13 6.29
C ALA A 264 -9.44 8.35 5.92
N PHE A 265 -8.14 8.13 5.75
CA PHE A 265 -7.18 9.12 5.27
C PHE A 265 -6.71 8.69 3.89
N VAL A 266 -6.85 9.58 2.91
CA VAL A 266 -6.45 9.36 1.53
C VAL A 266 -5.67 10.59 1.08
N CYS A 267 -4.47 10.37 0.54
CA CYS A 267 -3.67 11.45 -0.03
C CYS A 267 -4.02 11.61 -1.52
N ALA A 268 -4.24 12.84 -1.96
CA ALA A 268 -4.23 13.22 -3.37
C ALA A 268 -2.78 13.60 -3.72
N PRO A 269 -1.98 12.72 -4.35
CA PRO A 269 -0.56 12.97 -4.58
C PRO A 269 -0.29 14.20 -5.46
N GLU A 270 -1.30 14.66 -6.20
CA GLU A 270 -1.24 15.81 -7.07
C GLU A 270 -1.61 17.16 -6.44
N ALA A 271 -2.10 17.19 -5.19
CA ALA A 271 -2.75 18.36 -4.56
C ALA A 271 -2.01 18.95 -3.35
#